data_AF-A0A227J6F5-F1
#
_entry.id   AF-A0A227J6F5-F1
#
_cell.length_a   1.000
_cell.length_b   1.000
_cell.length_c   1.000
_cell.angle_alpha   90.00
_cell.angle_beta   90.00
_cell.angle_gamma   90.00
#
_symmetry.space_group_name_H-M   'P 1'
#
loop_
_entity.id
_entity.type
_entity.pdbx_description
1 polymer ?
#
loop_
_entity_poly.entity_id
_entity_poly.type
_entity_poly.pdbx_seq_one_letter_code
_entity_poly.pdbx_strand_id
1 'polypeptide(L)'
;PRLIFSGQSGEALNVSIIDLGDRFRMIVNVIDTVTPPQSLPHLPVAHALWEPQPNLNIAAAAWIHAGGAHHAVYSQAVTLPMLADYAEILGIEMVVIDNSTNLRQFKQELRNNGVYYRLG
;
A
#
# COMPACT_ATOMS: atom_id res chain seq x y z
N PRO A 1 -16.12 -22.84 11.47
CA PRO A 1 -15.27 -23.29 10.33
C PRO A 1 -14.63 -22.05 9.67
N ARG A 2 -13.42 -22.15 9.09
CA ARG A 2 -12.81 -21.06 8.29
C ARG A 2 -12.36 -21.58 6.93
N LEU A 3 -12.28 -20.71 5.93
CA LEU A 3 -11.73 -21.04 4.63
C LEU A 3 -10.19 -20.94 4.67
N ILE A 4 -9.52 -21.94 4.09
CA ILE A 4 -8.06 -21.99 3.96
C ILE A 4 -7.76 -22.12 2.47
N PHE A 5 -7.02 -21.15 1.94
CA PHE A 5 -6.66 -21.06 0.52
C PHE A 5 -5.42 -20.17 0.35
N SER A 6 -4.80 -20.25 -0.82
CA SER A 6 -3.73 -19.36 -1.24
C SER A 6 -4.30 -18.28 -2.17
N GLY A 7 -3.83 -17.04 -2.01
CA GLY A 7 -4.11 -15.94 -2.93
C GLY A 7 -3.56 -16.22 -4.33
N GLN A 8 -4.19 -15.66 -5.35
CA GLN A 8 -3.75 -15.81 -6.73
C GLN A 8 -2.47 -14.98 -6.96
N SER A 9 -1.54 -15.50 -7.77
CA SER A 9 -0.37 -14.74 -8.19
C SER A 9 -0.74 -13.64 -9.19
N GLY A 10 -0.03 -12.52 -9.16
CA GLY A 10 -0.23 -11.39 -10.06
C GLY A 10 -0.03 -10.05 -9.36
N GLU A 11 0.08 -8.99 -10.16
CA GLU A 11 0.14 -7.61 -9.68
C GLU A 11 -1.08 -7.29 -8.80
N ALA A 12 -0.85 -6.59 -7.70
CA ALA A 12 -1.87 -6.19 -6.75
C ALA A 12 -1.50 -4.87 -6.07
N LEU A 13 -2.43 -4.32 -5.30
CA LEU A 13 -2.23 -3.15 -4.47
C LEU A 13 -2.52 -3.49 -3.01
N ASN A 14 -1.68 -2.96 -2.11
CA ASN A 14 -2.01 -2.80 -0.70
C ASN A 14 -2.33 -1.33 -0.43
N VAL A 15 -3.52 -1.08 0.11
CA VAL A 15 -4.04 0.26 0.38
C VAL A 15 -4.33 0.44 1.85
N SER A 16 -3.88 1.56 2.43
CA SER A 16 -4.22 1.95 3.80
C SER A 16 -4.62 3.42 3.83
N ILE A 17 -5.79 3.72 4.41
CA ILE A 17 -6.21 5.09 4.69
C ILE A 17 -6.05 5.32 6.18
N ILE A 18 -5.25 6.33 6.52
CA ILE A 18 -4.93 6.68 7.91
C ILE A 18 -5.44 8.08 8.23
N ASP A 19 -5.83 8.26 9.48
CA ASP A 19 -6.12 9.57 10.07
C ASP A 19 -4.83 10.14 10.68
N LEU A 20 -4.41 11.31 10.22
CA LEU A 20 -3.24 12.03 10.74
C LEU A 20 -3.62 13.06 11.83
N GLY A 21 -4.91 13.13 12.18
CA GLY A 21 -5.51 14.01 13.17
C GLY A 21 -6.20 15.23 12.53
N ASP A 22 -5.52 15.92 11.61
CA ASP A 22 -6.05 17.09 10.91
C ASP A 22 -6.56 16.79 9.49
N ARG A 23 -6.26 15.60 8.95
CA ARG A 23 -6.60 15.16 7.59
C ARG A 23 -6.40 13.65 7.43
N PHE A 24 -6.92 13.11 6.34
CA PHE A 24 -6.66 11.73 5.93
C PHE A 24 -5.52 11.63 4.91
N ARG A 25 -4.82 10.50 4.92
CA ARG A 25 -3.84 10.10 3.89
C ARG A 25 -4.14 8.68 3.44
N MET A 26 -4.24 8.48 2.13
CA MET A 26 -4.22 7.18 1.49
C MET A 26 -2.80 6.82 1.06
N ILE A 27 -2.33 5.65 1.48
CA ILE A 27 -1.02 5.10 1.16
C ILE A 27 -1.26 3.85 0.32
N VAL A 28 -0.70 3.85 -0.89
CA VAL A 28 -0.84 2.75 -1.84
C VAL A 28 0.53 2.16 -2.13
N ASN A 29 0.69 0.86 -1.93
CA ASN A 29 1.89 0.13 -2.34
C ASN A 29 1.53 -0.85 -3.46
N VAL A 30 2.21 -0.71 -4.60
CA VAL A 30 2.17 -1.67 -5.70
C VAL A 30 3.01 -2.89 -5.31
N ILE A 31 2.44 -4.07 -5.43
CA ILE A 31 3.05 -5.33 -5.01
C ILE A 31 2.80 -6.41 -6.06
N ASP A 32 3.64 -7.43 -6.07
CA ASP A 32 3.51 -8.59 -6.94
C ASP A 32 3.23 -9.82 -6.09
N THR A 33 2.01 -10.34 -6.16
CA THR A 33 1.64 -11.54 -5.40
C THR A 33 2.26 -12.75 -6.07
N VAL A 34 2.93 -13.59 -5.30
CA VAL A 34 3.68 -14.75 -5.78
C VAL A 34 3.15 -16.03 -5.16
N THR A 35 3.26 -17.12 -5.92
CA THR A 35 2.99 -18.47 -5.39
C THR A 35 4.02 -18.81 -4.33
N PRO A 36 3.63 -19.26 -3.13
CA PRO A 36 4.57 -19.69 -2.11
C PRO A 36 5.51 -20.79 -2.65
N PRO A 37 6.83 -20.71 -2.40
CA PRO A 37 7.79 -21.67 -2.94
C PRO A 37 7.67 -23.07 -2.32
N GLN A 38 6.97 -23.19 -1.20
CA GLN A 38 6.73 -24.44 -0.49
C GLN A 38 5.29 -24.48 0.04
N SER A 39 4.77 -25.70 0.23
CA SER A 39 3.48 -25.88 0.89
C SER A 39 3.53 -25.41 2.36
N LEU A 40 2.40 -24.91 2.86
CA LEU A 40 2.25 -24.41 4.24
C LEU A 40 1.27 -25.30 5.04
N PRO A 41 1.57 -26.60 5.25
CA PRO A 41 0.61 -27.60 5.73
C PRO A 41 0.11 -27.34 7.16
N HIS A 42 0.85 -26.56 7.95
CA HIS A 42 0.53 -26.24 9.33
C HIS A 42 0.01 -24.81 9.53
N LEU A 43 -0.11 -24.00 8.46
CA LEU A 43 -0.64 -22.65 8.56
C LEU A 43 -2.18 -22.70 8.60
N PRO A 44 -2.84 -22.40 9.72
CA PRO A 44 -4.26 -22.69 9.91
C PRO A 44 -5.20 -21.61 9.32
N VAL A 45 -4.67 -20.78 8.41
CA VAL A 45 -5.32 -19.60 7.83
C VAL A 45 -5.03 -19.50 6.33
N ALA A 46 -5.92 -18.82 5.60
CA ALA A 46 -5.63 -18.39 4.23
C ALA A 46 -4.48 -17.37 4.20
N HIS A 47 -3.76 -17.31 3.09
CA HIS A 47 -2.58 -16.46 2.96
C HIS A 47 -2.39 -15.93 1.54
N ALA A 48 -1.73 -14.78 1.42
CA ALA A 48 -1.13 -14.28 0.20
C ALA A 48 0.33 -13.95 0.51
N LEU A 49 1.24 -14.27 -0.41
CA LEU A 49 2.66 -13.92 -0.33
C LEU A 49 2.95 -12.95 -1.47
N TRP A 50 3.71 -11.89 -1.22
CA TRP A 50 4.02 -10.90 -2.25
C TRP A 50 5.41 -10.32 -2.11
N GLU A 51 5.91 -9.78 -3.21
CA GLU A 51 7.10 -8.94 -3.29
C GLU A 51 6.65 -7.49 -3.46
N PRO A 52 6.94 -6.59 -2.51
CA PRO A 52 6.53 -5.20 -2.64
C PRO A 52 7.49 -4.42 -3.53
N GLN A 53 6.97 -3.56 -4.40
CA GLN A 53 7.78 -2.68 -5.24
C GLN A 53 8.30 -1.48 -4.44
N PRO A 54 9.53 -0.99 -4.69
CA PRO A 54 10.53 -1.54 -5.61
C PRO A 54 11.32 -2.72 -5.00
N ASN A 55 11.26 -2.87 -3.69
CA ASN A 55 11.77 -3.99 -2.90
C ASN A 55 11.32 -3.79 -1.45
N LEU A 56 11.41 -4.85 -0.63
CA LEU A 56 11.00 -4.84 0.77
C LEU A 56 11.61 -3.69 1.58
N ASN A 57 12.91 -3.41 1.42
CA ASN A 57 13.58 -2.39 2.23
C ASN A 57 13.04 -0.98 1.95
N ILE A 58 12.88 -0.62 0.67
CA ILE A 58 12.37 0.69 0.28
C ILE A 58 10.87 0.79 0.55
N ALA A 59 10.10 -0.22 0.19
CA ALA A 59 8.65 -0.21 0.35
C ALA A 59 8.25 -0.10 1.82
N ALA A 60 8.83 -0.93 2.69
CA ALA A 60 8.56 -0.88 4.12
C ALA A 60 9.01 0.44 4.75
N ALA A 61 10.18 0.97 4.38
CA ALA A 61 10.64 2.25 4.88
C ALA A 61 9.72 3.40 4.43
N ALA A 62 9.29 3.43 3.17
CA ALA A 62 8.36 4.43 2.66
C ALA A 62 7.01 4.35 3.38
N TRP A 63 6.47 3.14 3.57
CA TRP A 63 5.22 2.90 4.29
C TRP A 63 5.29 3.41 5.74
N ILE A 64 6.37 3.09 6.45
CA ILE A 64 6.62 3.57 7.83
C ILE A 64 6.75 5.09 7.85
N HIS A 65 7.49 5.69 6.90
CA HIS A 65 7.63 7.15 6.82
C HIS A 65 6.31 7.87 6.51
N ALA A 66 5.43 7.25 5.72
CA ALA A 66 4.09 7.78 5.44
C ALA A 66 3.12 7.62 6.61
N GLY A 67 3.44 6.75 7.59
CA GLY A 67 2.61 6.44 8.75
C GLY A 67 1.60 5.30 8.52
N GLY A 68 1.84 4.45 7.51
CA GLY A 68 0.86 3.44 7.09
C GLY A 68 0.53 2.42 8.17
N ALA A 69 -0.73 2.02 8.24
CA ALA A 69 -1.19 1.02 9.20
C ALA A 69 -0.66 -0.39 8.87
N HIS A 70 -0.73 -1.28 9.86
CA HIS A 70 -0.49 -2.72 9.66
C HIS A 70 -1.65 -3.42 8.95
N HIS A 71 -2.86 -2.85 9.05
CA HIS A 71 -4.00 -3.26 8.23
C HIS A 71 -3.95 -2.57 6.87
N ALA A 72 -4.11 -3.38 5.82
CA ALA A 72 -4.25 -2.92 4.45
C ALA A 72 -5.40 -3.66 3.76
N VAL A 73 -6.05 -2.98 2.83
CA VAL A 73 -6.94 -3.60 1.86
C VAL A 73 -6.08 -4.07 0.68
N TYR A 74 -6.09 -5.38 0.44
CA TYR A 74 -5.43 -6.01 -0.69
C TYR A 74 -6.40 -6.12 -1.87
N SER A 75 -5.95 -5.78 -3.09
CA SER A 75 -6.76 -5.93 -4.29
C SER A 75 -5.93 -6.19 -5.55
N GLN A 76 -6.37 -7.15 -6.37
CA GLN A 76 -5.87 -7.38 -7.73
C GLN A 76 -6.78 -6.77 -8.81
N ALA A 77 -7.96 -6.28 -8.43
CA ALA A 77 -8.95 -5.74 -9.36
C ALA A 77 -8.93 -4.20 -9.43
N VAL A 78 -8.52 -3.55 -8.34
CA VAL A 78 -8.45 -2.09 -8.25
C VAL A 78 -7.12 -1.63 -8.85
N THR A 79 -7.18 -0.61 -9.70
CA THR A 79 -5.99 -0.03 -10.35
C THR A 79 -5.54 1.24 -9.65
N LEU A 80 -4.27 1.61 -9.84
CA LEU A 80 -3.72 2.84 -9.28
C LEU A 80 -4.47 4.11 -9.75
N PRO A 81 -4.85 4.26 -11.04
CA PRO A 81 -5.68 5.38 -11.49
C PRO A 81 -7.04 5.47 -10.77
N MET A 82 -7.71 4.34 -10.53
CA MET A 82 -8.99 4.34 -9.80
C MET A 82 -8.85 4.90 -8.38
N LEU A 83 -7.73 4.59 -7.70
CA LEU A 83 -7.44 5.13 -6.36
C LEU A 83 -7.05 6.60 -6.41
N ALA A 84 -6.32 7.04 -7.44
CA ALA A 84 -6.00 8.44 -7.65
C ALA A 84 -7.28 9.28 -7.84
N ASP A 85 -8.19 8.82 -8.72
CA ASP A 85 -9.50 9.45 -8.92
C ASP A 85 -10.30 9.49 -7.60
N TYR A 86 -10.29 8.39 -6.84
CA TYR A 86 -10.96 8.32 -5.54
C TYR A 86 -10.39 9.31 -4.53
N ALA A 87 -9.06 9.47 -4.47
CA ALA A 87 -8.40 10.44 -3.61
C ALA A 87 -8.79 11.88 -3.96
N GLU A 88 -8.82 12.19 -5.27
CA GLU A 88 -9.19 13.51 -5.79
C GLU A 88 -10.65 13.85 -5.49
N ILE A 89 -11.58 12.90 -5.72
CA ILE A 89 -13.00 13.06 -5.39
C ILE A 89 -13.21 13.37 -3.90
N LEU A 90 -12.42 12.72 -3.02
CA LEU A 90 -12.49 12.93 -1.58
C LEU A 90 -11.67 14.10 -1.08
N GLY A 91 -10.81 14.70 -1.92
CA GLY A 91 -9.89 15.75 -1.50
C GLY A 91 -8.85 15.30 -0.46
N ILE A 92 -8.46 14.02 -0.46
CA ILE A 92 -7.48 13.48 0.50
C ILE A 92 -6.11 13.27 -0.16
N GLU A 93 -5.04 13.34 0.64
CA GLU A 93 -3.70 13.05 0.14
C GLU A 93 -3.58 11.58 -0.26
N MET A 94 -3.07 11.31 -1.46
CA MET A 94 -2.61 9.99 -1.85
C MET A 94 -1.09 10.01 -2.06
N VAL A 95 -0.42 8.99 -1.55
CA VAL A 95 1.01 8.74 -1.79
C VAL A 95 1.20 7.32 -2.31
N VAL A 96 2.09 7.18 -3.29
CA VAL A 96 2.31 5.92 -4.01
C VAL A 96 3.71 5.38 -3.73
N ILE A 97 3.77 4.08 -3.47
CA ILE A 97 5.00 3.31 -3.29
C ILE A 97 5.04 2.25 -4.39
N ASP A 98 5.94 2.41 -5.34
CA ASP A 98 6.08 1.60 -6.56
C ASP A 98 7.56 1.49 -7.00
N ASN A 99 7.78 0.92 -8.19
CA ASN A 99 9.12 0.75 -8.76
C ASN A 99 9.94 2.05 -8.93
N SER A 100 9.29 3.21 -9.01
CA SER A 100 9.97 4.51 -9.16
C SER A 100 10.34 5.15 -7.82
N THR A 101 9.90 4.56 -6.70
CA THR A 101 10.01 5.17 -5.38
C THR A 101 11.46 5.33 -4.92
N ASN A 102 11.85 6.58 -4.71
CA ASN A 102 13.09 6.95 -4.06
C ASN A 102 12.81 7.57 -2.69
N LEU A 103 13.36 7.01 -1.61
CA LEU A 103 13.07 7.46 -0.24
C LEU A 103 13.38 8.95 0.02
N ARG A 104 14.40 9.53 -0.64
CA ARG A 104 14.71 10.95 -0.46
C ARG A 104 13.61 11.83 -1.07
N GLN A 105 13.17 11.50 -2.27
CA GLN A 105 12.09 12.21 -2.97
C GLN A 105 10.76 11.99 -2.27
N PHE A 106 10.42 10.75 -1.91
CA PHE A 106 9.21 10.39 -1.19
C PHE A 106 9.08 11.17 0.13
N LYS A 107 10.15 11.25 0.93
CA LYS A 107 10.15 12.09 2.14
C LYS A 107 9.94 13.58 1.86
N GLN A 108 10.43 14.08 0.73
CA GLN A 108 10.21 15.47 0.33
C GLN A 108 8.76 15.70 -0.10
N GLU A 109 8.18 14.76 -0.84
CA GLU A 109 6.77 14.76 -1.20
C GLU A 109 5.87 14.81 0.03
N LEU A 110 6.11 13.94 1.03
CA LEU A 110 5.36 13.97 2.30
C LEU A 110 5.42 15.33 3.01
N ARG A 111 6.57 16.02 2.95
CA ARG A 111 6.72 17.37 3.54
C ARG A 111 5.95 18.42 2.75
N ASN A 112 6.03 18.38 1.43
CA ASN A 112 5.34 19.32 0.55
C ASN A 112 3.82 19.16 0.67
N ASN A 113 3.34 17.93 0.59
CA ASN A 113 1.94 17.58 0.77
C ASN A 113 1.43 17.96 2.17
N GLY A 114 2.28 17.77 3.20
CA GLY A 114 1.95 18.19 4.57
C GLY A 114 1.66 19.67 4.72
N VAL A 115 2.21 20.53 3.85
CA VAL A 115 1.83 21.95 3.76
C VAL A 115 0.57 22.13 2.92
N TYR A 116 0.53 21.55 1.72
CA TYR A 116 -0.60 21.70 0.78
C TYR A 116 -1.95 21.30 1.40
N TYR A 117 -2.04 20.09 1.96
CA TYR A 117 -3.28 19.54 2.54
C TYR A 117 -3.61 20.09 3.93
N ARG A 118 -2.84 21.05 4.45
CA ARG A 118 -3.19 21.83 5.66
C ARG A 118 -3.78 23.22 5.34
N LEU A 119 -3.60 23.69 4.10
CA LEU A 119 -4.03 25.01 3.66
C LEU A 119 -5.39 24.99 2.95
N GLY A 120 -5.88 23.81 2.58
CA GLY A 120 -7.20 23.57 2.00
C GLY A 120 -8.25 23.24 3.04
#